data_AF-A0A453BJA8-F1
#
_entry.id   AF-A0A453BJA8-F1
#
_cell.length_a   1.000
_cell.length_b   1.000
_cell.length_c   1.000
_cell.angle_alpha   90.00
_cell.angle_beta   90.00
_cell.angle_gamma   90.00
#
_symmetry.space_group_name_H-M   'P 1'
#
loop_
_entity.id
_entity.type
_entity.pdbx_description
1 polymer ?
#
loop_
_entity_poly.entity_id
_entity_poly.type
_entity_poly.pdbx_seq_one_letter_code
_entity_poly.pdbx_strand_id
1 'polypeptide(L)' 'AIREILALFGSASGLQVNFAKSSATILHGDQAATEMIAHLGCPVATLPITYLGIPMSTRRPSAAQ' A
#
# COMPACT_ATOMS: atom_id res chain seq x y z
N ALA A 1 6.20 6.68 12.18
CA ALA A 1 6.42 7.42 10.93
C ALA A 1 5.21 7.39 9.97
N ILE A 2 4.98 6.32 9.19
CA ILE A 2 3.97 6.37 8.09
C ILE A 2 2.54 6.58 8.60
N ARG A 3 2.12 5.89 9.65
CA ARG A 3 0.80 6.11 10.27
C ARG A 3 0.62 7.54 10.78
N GLU A 4 1.68 8.16 11.29
CA GLU A 4 1.62 9.54 11.79
C GLU A 4 1.49 10.52 10.63
N ILE A 5 2.14 10.27 9.49
CA ILE A 5 1.96 11.07 8.27
C ILE A 5 0.51 10.95 7.78
N LEU A 6 -0.06 9.75 7.79
CA LEU A 6 -1.46 9.53 7.42
C LEU A 6 -2.44 10.19 8.40
N ALA A 7 -2.12 10.21 9.69
CA ALA A 7 -2.89 10.94 10.70
C ALA A 7 -2.78 12.46 10.51
N LEU A 8 -1.58 12.98 10.22
CA LEU A 8 -1.33 14.39 9.91
C LEU A 8 -2.11 14.83 8.66
N PHE A 9 -2.10 14.02 7.60
CA PHE A 9 -2.92 14.23 6.42
C PHE A 9 -4.40 14.36 6.81
N GLY A 10 -4.90 13.46 7.66
CA GLY A 10 -6.27 13.50 8.13
C GLY A 10 -6.61 14.79 8.88
N SER A 11 -5.75 15.19 9.82
CA SER A 11 -5.91 16.45 10.55
C SER A 11 -5.85 17.69 9.65
N ALA A 12 -4.97 17.71 8.65
CA ALA A 12 -4.80 18.85 7.75
C ALA A 12 -5.93 18.96 6.71
N SER A 13 -6.49 17.82 6.27
CA SER A 13 -7.52 17.77 5.23
C SER A 13 -8.95 17.67 5.78
N GLY A 14 -9.12 17.32 7.06
CA GLY A 14 -10.41 16.95 7.63
C GLY A 14 -10.91 15.56 7.18
N LEU A 15 -10.07 14.78 6.49
CA LEU A 15 -10.41 13.42 6.03
C LEU A 15 -9.93 12.35 7.01
N GLN A 16 -10.44 11.13 6.84
CA GLN A 16 -10.00 9.96 7.59
C GLN A 16 -9.53 8.87 6.63
N VAL A 17 -8.36 8.29 6.92
CA VAL A 17 -7.82 7.17 6.14
C VAL A 17 -8.61 5.90 6.46
N ASN A 18 -9.14 5.27 5.42
CA ASN A 18 -9.83 4.00 5.56
C ASN A 18 -8.83 2.84 5.48
N PHE A 19 -8.20 2.50 6.60
CA PHE A 19 -7.23 1.40 6.68
C PHE A 19 -7.81 0.03 6.31
N ALA A 20 -9.14 -0.16 6.39
CA ALA A 20 -9.80 -1.41 5.99
C ALA A 20 -9.90 -1.55 4.46
N LYS A 21 -9.93 -0.43 3.71
CA LYS A 21 -9.92 -0.42 2.23
C LYS A 21 -8.54 -0.12 1.64
N SER A 22 -7.61 0.40 2.44
CA SER A 22 -6.22 0.55 2.05
C SER A 22 -5.49 -0.78 2.10
N SER A 23 -4.41 -0.90 1.34
CA SER A 23 -3.44 -1.98 1.47
C SER A 23 -2.04 -1.42 1.33
N ALA A 24 -1.04 -2.16 1.83
CA ALA A 24 0.36 -1.85 1.60
C ALA A 24 1.03 -3.00 0.85
N THR A 25 1.93 -2.69 -0.08
CA THR A 25 2.63 -3.68 -0.89
C THR A 25 4.11 -3.33 -0.91
N ILE A 26 4.97 -4.32 -0.60
CA ILE A 26 6.42 -4.14 -0.65
C ILE A 26 6.88 -4.24 -2.11
N LEU A 27 7.67 -3.26 -2.55
CA LEU A 27 8.36 -3.27 -3.85
C LEU A 27 9.87 -3.39 -3.60
N HIS A 28 10.46 -4.55 -3.92
CA HIS A 28 11.90 -4.81 -3.76
C HIS A 28 12.45 -4.49 -2.36
N GLY A 29 11.66 -4.72 -1.31
CA GLY A 29 12.06 -4.46 0.07
C GLY A 29 12.80 -5.61 0.73
N ASP A 30 13.50 -5.29 1.81
CA ASP A 30 14.24 -6.21 2.65
C ASP A 30 13.46 -6.56 3.94
N GLN A 31 14.16 -7.13 4.92
CA GLN A 31 13.57 -7.49 6.21
C GLN A 31 13.02 -6.26 6.96
N ALA A 32 13.71 -5.12 6.90
CA ALA A 32 13.26 -3.89 7.56
C ALA A 32 11.95 -3.38 6.94
N ALA A 33 11.78 -3.50 5.63
CA ALA A 33 10.52 -3.18 4.96
C ALA A 33 9.37 -4.09 5.43
N THR A 34 9.66 -5.37 5.67
CA THR A 34 8.67 -6.36 6.17
C THR A 34 8.23 -6.06 7.61
N GLU A 35 9.15 -5.63 8.47
CA GLU A 35 8.80 -5.21 9.82
C GLU A 35 8.01 -3.90 9.80
N MET A 36 8.42 -2.93 8.99
CA MET A 36 7.75 -1.64 8.88
C MET A 36 6.30 -1.77 8.39
N ILE A 37 6.05 -2.60 7.38
CA ILE A 37 4.72 -2.74 6.77
C ILE A 37 3.72 -3.36 7.74
N ALA A 38 4.16 -4.25 8.63
CA ALA A 38 3.32 -4.88 9.65
C ALA A 38 2.69 -3.86 10.61
N HIS A 39 3.37 -2.73 10.84
CA HIS A 39 2.89 -1.68 11.73
C HIS A 39 1.86 -0.73 11.08
N LEU A 40 1.61 -0.80 9.77
CA LEU A 40 0.64 0.07 9.08
C LEU A 40 -0.82 -0.27 9.38
N GLY A 41 -1.07 -1.50 9.88
CA GLY A 41 -2.39 -2.11 10.15
C GLY A 41 -3.47 -1.79 9.11
N CYS A 42 -3.06 -1.81 7.85
CA CYS A 42 -3.88 -2.21 6.73
C CYS A 42 -3.37 -3.58 6.24
N PRO A 43 -4.16 -4.33 5.47
CA PRO A 43 -3.71 -5.57 4.84
C PRO A 43 -2.44 -5.38 4.01
N VAL A 44 -1.51 -6.33 4.11
CA VAL A 44 -0.38 -6.44 3.19
C VAL A 44 -0.85 -7.17 1.94
N ALA A 45 -0.77 -6.51 0.78
CA ALA A 45 -1.15 -7.08 -0.51
C ALA A 45 0.09 -7.47 -1.31
N THR A 46 -0.01 -8.56 -2.06
CA THR A 46 1.04 -9.06 -2.96
C THR A 46 0.72 -8.68 -4.40
N LEU A 47 1.75 -8.35 -5.19
CA LEU A 47 1.57 -8.10 -6.61
C LEU A 47 1.18 -9.38 -7.37
N PRO A 48 0.40 -9.26 -8.47
CA PRO A 48 -0.15 -8.03 -9.01
C PRO A 48 -1.34 -7.49 -8.20
N ILE A 49 -1.44 -6.17 -8.06
CA ILE A 49 -2.60 -5.49 -7.44
C ILE A 49 -3.39 -4.72 -8.50
N THR A 50 -4.69 -4.55 -8.32
CA THR A 50 -5.51 -3.76 -9.25
C THR A 50 -5.64 -2.32 -8.76
N TYR A 51 -5.29 -1.35 -9.61
CA TYR A 51 -5.51 0.07 -9.36
C TYR A 51 -6.34 0.67 -10.50
N LEU A 52 -7.54 1.18 -10.18
CA LEU A 52 -8.49 1.73 -11.16
C LEU A 52 -8.81 0.77 -12.33
N GLY A 53 -8.87 -0.53 -12.04
CA GLY A 53 -9.13 -1.58 -13.05
C GLY A 53 -7.89 -2.04 -13.84
N ILE A 54 -6.72 -1.46 -13.57
CA ILE A 54 -5.46 -1.80 -14.26
C ILE A 54 -4.60 -2.66 -13.34
N PRO A 55 -4.11 -3.83 -13.79
CA PRO A 55 -3.17 -4.64 -13.01
C PRO A 55 -1.80 -3.96 -12.94
N MET A 56 -1.31 -3.79 -11.72
CA MET A 56 -0.01 -3.23 -11.39
C MET A 56 0.93 -4.38 -11.01
N SER A 57 2.08 -4.48 -11.68
CA SER A 57 3.13 -5.45 -11.40
C SER A 57 4.52 -4.84 -11.55
N THR A 58 5.54 -5.45 -10.94
CA THR A 58 6.96 -5.06 -11.12
C THR A 58 7.55 -5.55 -12.43
N ARG A 59 6.86 -6.48 -13.11
CA ARG A 59 7.22 -6.97 -14.45
C ARG A 59 6.29 -6.36 -15.48
N ARG A 60 6.78 -6.23 -16.72
CA ARG A 60 5.96 -5.84 -17.87
C ARG A 60 4.80 -6.84 -18.02
N PRO A 61 3.53 -6.42 -17.95
CA PRO A 61 2.40 -7.29 -18.26
C PRO A 61 2.53 -7.79 -19.71
N SER A 62 2.35 -9.08 -19.92
CA SER A 62 2.25 -9.61 -21.29
C SER A 62 0.84 -9.37 -21.82
N ALA A 63 0.66 -9.25 -23.14
CA ALA A 63 -0.66 -9.06 -23.76
C ALA A 63 -1.66 -10.21 -23.50
N ALA A 64 -1.22 -11.30 -22.85
CA ALA A 64 -2.01 -12.49 -22.55
C ALA A 64 -2.56 -12.53 -21.11
N GLN A 65 -2.51 -11.43 -20.36
CA GLN A 65 -3.02 -11.33 -18.98
C GLN A 65 -4.27 -10.45 -18.88
#